data_AF-A0A350UNV9-F1
#
_entry.id   AF-A0A350UNV9-F1
#
_cell.length_a   1.000
_cell.length_b   1.000
_cell.length_c   1.000
_cell.angle_alpha   90.00
_cell.angle_beta   90.00
_cell.angle_gamma   90.00
#
_symmetry.space_group_name_H-M   'P 1'
#
loop_
_entity.id
_entity.type
_entity.pdbx_description
1 polymer ?
#
loop_
_entity_poly.entity_id
_entity_poly.type
_entity_poly.pdbx_seq_one_letter_code
_entity_poly.pdbx_strand_id
1 'polypeptide(L)'
;MAAALGAQTGPPDPSLDTSGLPAWVNFVPKPAPEPWRMPTGEERLVRYAKETYSGMPLLAAGMGAAISYGMGRPEEWPQDFRGYGKRFANNAAQHYIRSTAIHGLAAALREDNTYYRSRKESVGARLGYALGHTFLARNGDGRLRFSTSRFVGAVGTSKLSRTWVPPSWKGWDNVAVSYGMWSLTEAGMNVGREFLPDLIRALKGRKPKP
;
A
#
# COMPACT_ATOMS: atom_id res chain seq x y z
N MET A 1 8.98 5.20 42.12
CA MET A 1 9.34 3.83 41.69
C MET A 1 8.44 3.46 40.54
N ALA A 2 8.95 3.53 39.30
CA ALA A 2 8.19 3.22 38.10
C ALA A 2 8.38 1.74 37.76
N ALA A 3 7.30 0.96 37.78
CA ALA A 3 7.32 -0.41 37.31
C ALA A 3 7.49 -0.39 35.78
N ALA A 4 8.62 -0.94 35.31
CA ALA A 4 8.84 -1.23 33.90
C ALA A 4 7.84 -2.30 33.47
N LEU A 5 6.78 -1.90 32.77
CA LEU A 5 5.95 -2.82 31.99
C LEU A 5 6.81 -3.34 30.84
N GLY A 6 7.36 -4.54 31.04
CA GLY A 6 8.08 -5.27 30.01
C GLY A 6 7.22 -5.36 28.75
N ALA A 7 7.75 -4.82 27.64
CA ALA A 7 7.21 -5.09 26.32
C ALA A 7 7.23 -6.62 26.14
N GLN A 8 6.06 -7.26 26.19
CA GLN A 8 5.92 -8.65 25.77
C GLN A 8 6.16 -8.68 24.26
N THR A 9 7.43 -8.80 23.87
CA THR A 9 7.80 -9.26 22.54
C THR A 9 7.38 -10.73 22.49
N GLY A 10 6.21 -10.99 21.92
CA GLY A 10 5.87 -12.36 21.52
C GLY A 10 7.00 -12.95 20.67
N PRO A 11 7.14 -14.28 20.61
CA PRO A 11 8.17 -14.90 19.80
C PRO A 11 8.08 -14.37 18.35
N PRO A 12 9.22 -14.08 17.69
CA PRO A 12 9.23 -13.57 16.32
C PRO A 12 8.40 -14.50 15.44
N ASP A 13 7.42 -13.94 14.72
CA ASP A 13 6.50 -14.71 13.89
C ASP A 13 7.31 -15.48 12.83
N PRO A 14 7.41 -16.82 12.92
CA PRO A 14 8.24 -17.61 12.02
C PRO A 14 7.75 -17.56 10.57
N SER A 15 6.52 -17.09 10.32
CA SER A 15 6.03 -16.83 8.95
C SER A 15 6.63 -15.58 8.30
N LEU A 16 7.33 -14.73 9.07
CA LEU A 16 8.09 -13.59 8.56
C LEU A 16 9.54 -13.94 8.22
N ASP A 17 10.00 -15.16 8.53
CA ASP A 17 11.31 -15.65 8.17
C ASP A 17 11.34 -16.11 6.70
N THR A 18 12.03 -15.33 5.87
CA THR A 18 12.18 -15.57 4.44
C THR A 18 13.46 -16.33 4.09
N SER A 19 14.21 -16.83 5.07
CA SER A 19 15.39 -17.66 4.88
C SER A 19 15.09 -18.88 4.00
N GLY A 20 15.96 -19.18 3.03
CA GLY A 20 15.82 -20.34 2.14
C GLY A 20 14.72 -20.25 1.07
N LEU A 21 14.03 -19.10 0.95
CA LEU A 21 13.05 -18.86 -0.12
C LEU A 21 13.66 -18.13 -1.31
N PRO A 22 13.03 -18.20 -2.50
CA PRO A 22 13.44 -17.39 -3.64
C PRO A 22 13.52 -15.90 -3.29
N ALA A 23 14.51 -15.20 -3.85
CA ALA A 23 14.79 -13.79 -3.55
C ALA A 23 13.58 -12.86 -3.76
N TRP A 24 12.65 -13.22 -4.66
CA TRP A 24 11.42 -12.46 -4.92
C TRP A 24 10.54 -12.31 -3.67
N VAL A 25 10.64 -13.23 -2.70
CA VAL A 25 9.85 -13.19 -1.46
C VAL A 25 10.25 -12.03 -0.54
N ASN A 26 11.48 -11.52 -0.64
CA ASN A 26 11.91 -10.35 0.15
C ASN A 26 11.21 -9.05 -0.27
N PHE A 27 10.57 -9.04 -1.45
CA PHE A 27 9.75 -7.92 -1.91
C PHE A 27 8.31 -8.01 -1.42
N VAL A 28 7.91 -9.10 -0.75
CA VAL A 28 6.59 -9.23 -0.13
C VAL A 28 6.52 -8.27 1.06
N PRO A 29 5.59 -7.29 1.07
CA PRO A 29 5.40 -6.45 2.23
C PRO A 29 5.01 -7.30 3.43
N LYS A 30 5.73 -7.14 4.53
CA LYS A 30 5.42 -7.83 5.79
C LYS A 30 4.40 -7.01 6.58
N PRO A 31 3.44 -7.64 7.28
CA PRO A 31 2.60 -6.93 8.24
C PRO A 31 3.47 -6.33 9.35
N ALA A 32 3.01 -5.24 9.95
CA ALA A 32 3.70 -4.64 11.09
C ALA A 32 3.61 -5.53 12.34
N PRO A 33 4.62 -5.47 13.22
CA PRO A 33 4.63 -6.26 14.45
C PRO A 33 3.51 -5.84 15.40
N GLU A 34 2.99 -6.81 16.14
CA GLU A 34 2.07 -6.64 17.27
C GLU A 34 2.85 -6.91 18.58
N PRO A 35 2.51 -6.27 19.72
CA PRO A 35 1.35 -5.39 19.92
C PRO A 35 1.52 -4.00 19.29
N TRP A 36 0.40 -3.41 18.88
CA TRP A 36 0.37 -2.05 18.34
C TRP A 36 0.94 -1.02 19.30
N ARG A 37 1.73 -0.09 18.74
CA ARG A 37 1.96 1.23 19.32
C ARG A 37 1.94 2.27 18.23
N MET A 38 1.63 3.51 18.60
CA MET A 38 1.72 4.64 17.68
C MET A 38 3.15 4.76 17.14
N PRO A 39 3.34 4.83 15.80
CA PRO A 39 4.66 4.99 15.20
C PRO A 39 5.28 6.35 15.55
N THR A 40 6.58 6.35 15.81
CA THR A 40 7.37 7.58 16.02
C THR A 40 7.52 8.37 14.72
N GLY A 41 8.00 9.61 14.81
CA GLY A 41 8.28 10.44 13.63
C GLY A 41 9.34 9.80 12.71
N GLU A 42 10.37 9.20 13.28
CA GLU A 42 11.42 8.51 12.53
C GLU A 42 10.88 7.28 11.79
N GLU A 43 10.08 6.44 12.46
CA GLU A 43 9.46 5.27 11.84
C GLU A 43 8.52 5.66 10.70
N ARG A 44 7.79 6.76 10.86
CA ARG A 44 6.96 7.35 9.79
C ARG A 44 7.81 7.78 8.62
N LEU A 45 8.94 8.44 8.86
CA LEU A 45 9.84 8.92 7.81
C LEU A 45 10.50 7.76 7.05
N VAL A 46 10.98 6.74 7.75
CA VAL A 46 11.56 5.53 7.14
C VAL A 46 10.53 4.82 6.27
N ARG A 47 9.29 4.68 6.78
CA ARG A 47 8.20 4.08 6.01
C ARG A 47 7.84 4.93 4.79
N TYR A 48 7.71 6.24 4.95
CA TYR A 48 7.49 7.17 3.84
C TYR A 48 8.57 7.01 2.78
N ALA A 49 9.85 7.00 3.17
CA ALA A 49 10.95 6.85 2.23
C ALA A 49 10.89 5.53 1.46
N LYS A 50 10.62 4.42 2.17
CA LYS A 50 10.52 3.08 1.58
C LYS A 50 9.33 2.95 0.62
N GLU A 51 8.15 3.43 1.01
CA GLU A 51 6.93 3.32 0.20
C GLU A 51 6.95 4.30 -1.00
N THR A 52 7.63 5.43 -0.85
CA THR A 52 7.68 6.47 -1.89
C THR A 52 8.77 6.21 -2.91
N TYR A 53 9.98 5.85 -2.46
CA TYR A 53 11.19 5.82 -3.30
C TYR A 53 11.75 4.42 -3.57
N SER A 54 11.03 3.35 -3.20
CA SER A 54 11.41 2.00 -3.67
C SER A 54 11.17 1.82 -5.17
N GLY A 55 11.72 0.76 -5.76
CA GLY A 55 11.52 0.46 -7.18
C GLY A 55 10.12 -0.04 -7.53
N MET A 56 9.39 -0.60 -6.56
CA MET A 56 8.08 -1.24 -6.81
C MET A 56 7.02 -0.26 -7.34
N PRO A 57 6.87 0.96 -6.81
CA PRO A 57 5.99 1.97 -7.39
C PRO A 57 6.31 2.35 -8.84
N LEU A 58 7.60 2.39 -9.22
CA LEU A 58 7.99 2.68 -10.60
C LEU A 58 7.62 1.53 -11.54
N LEU A 59 7.78 0.28 -11.09
CA LEU A 59 7.30 -0.89 -11.83
C LEU A 59 5.78 -0.83 -12.02
N ALA A 60 5.03 -0.50 -10.96
CA ALA A 60 3.58 -0.31 -11.03
C ALA A 60 3.18 0.83 -11.98
N ALA A 61 3.91 1.94 -11.96
CA ALA A 61 3.69 3.06 -12.88
C ALA A 61 3.90 2.65 -14.34
N GLY A 62 4.92 1.84 -14.62
CA GLY A 62 5.19 1.24 -15.93
C GLY A 62 4.09 0.30 -16.39
N MET A 63 3.65 -0.63 -15.54
CA MET A 63 2.53 -1.53 -15.86
C MET A 63 1.25 -0.74 -16.14
N GLY A 64 0.92 0.26 -15.31
CA GLY A 64 -0.22 1.15 -15.56
C GLY A 64 -0.10 1.94 -16.87
N ALA A 65 1.12 2.31 -17.24
CA ALA A 65 1.40 2.97 -18.52
C ALA A 65 1.18 2.01 -19.70
N ALA A 66 1.64 0.76 -19.60
CA ALA A 66 1.43 -0.26 -20.63
C ALA A 66 -0.07 -0.58 -20.84
N ILE A 67 -0.84 -0.68 -19.75
CA ILE A 67 -2.29 -0.87 -19.83
C ILE A 67 -2.95 0.30 -20.55
N SER A 68 -2.66 1.54 -20.12
CA SER A 68 -3.26 2.74 -20.73
C SER A 68 -2.82 2.91 -22.18
N TYR A 69 -1.58 2.54 -22.51
CA TYR A 69 -1.05 2.52 -23.88
C TYR A 69 -1.84 1.54 -24.75
N GLY A 70 -1.98 0.28 -24.31
CA GLY A 70 -2.75 -0.74 -25.04
C GLY A 70 -4.24 -0.42 -25.19
N MET A 71 -4.82 0.37 -24.27
CA MET A 71 -6.19 0.87 -24.37
C MET A 71 -6.33 2.11 -25.26
N GLY A 72 -5.25 2.67 -25.80
CA GLY A 72 -5.33 3.91 -26.58
C GLY A 72 -5.59 5.15 -25.74
N ARG A 73 -5.47 5.10 -24.40
CA ARG A 73 -5.92 6.19 -23.50
C ARG A 73 -4.78 6.94 -22.80
N PRO A 74 -4.91 8.27 -22.63
CA PRO A 74 -5.84 9.14 -23.34
C PRO A 74 -5.48 9.17 -24.84
N GLU A 75 -6.46 9.44 -25.71
CA GLU A 75 -6.26 9.47 -27.16
C GLU A 75 -5.31 10.60 -27.57
N GLU A 76 -5.28 11.68 -26.77
CA GLU A 76 -4.39 12.82 -26.95
C GLU A 76 -2.91 12.50 -26.69
N TRP A 77 -2.60 11.34 -26.10
CA TRP A 77 -1.21 10.90 -25.93
C TRP A 77 -0.85 9.86 -26.98
N PRO A 78 0.20 10.11 -27.79
CA PRO A 78 0.52 9.28 -28.94
C PRO A 78 0.82 7.83 -28.57
N GLN A 79 0.68 6.94 -29.56
CA GLN A 79 1.03 5.53 -29.48
C GLN A 79 2.49 5.33 -29.91
N ASP A 80 3.39 6.00 -29.21
CA ASP A 80 4.83 5.92 -29.40
C ASP A 80 5.56 5.96 -28.04
N PHE A 81 6.89 5.91 -28.07
CA PHE A 81 7.71 6.01 -26.85
C PHE A 81 7.49 7.30 -26.05
N ARG A 82 7.17 8.42 -26.71
CA ARG A 82 6.91 9.69 -26.01
C ARG A 82 5.59 9.62 -25.26
N GLY A 83 4.55 9.06 -25.87
CA GLY A 83 3.26 8.87 -25.24
C GLY A 83 3.28 7.81 -24.14
N TYR A 84 4.05 6.73 -24.29
CA TYR A 84 4.33 5.81 -23.18
C TYR A 84 5.03 6.54 -22.02
N GLY A 85 6.04 7.35 -22.33
CA GLY A 85 6.76 8.18 -21.34
C GLY A 85 5.82 9.13 -20.58
N LYS A 86 4.88 9.77 -21.27
CA LYS A 86 3.84 10.62 -20.62
C LYS A 86 2.98 9.82 -19.64
N ARG A 87 2.54 8.61 -20.03
CA ARG A 87 1.75 7.71 -19.16
C ARG A 87 2.53 7.29 -17.93
N PHE A 88 3.78 6.88 -18.12
CA PHE A 88 4.68 6.51 -17.04
C PHE A 88 4.93 7.67 -16.08
N ALA A 89 5.33 8.83 -16.60
CA ALA A 89 5.60 10.03 -15.80
C ALA A 89 4.37 10.50 -15.03
N ASN A 90 3.19 10.47 -15.64
CA ASN A 90 1.94 10.80 -14.97
C ASN A 90 1.62 9.84 -13.81
N ASN A 91 1.80 8.53 -14.01
CA ASN A 91 1.56 7.54 -12.96
C ASN A 91 2.57 7.67 -11.81
N ALA A 92 3.84 7.88 -12.14
CA ALA A 92 4.90 8.11 -11.16
C ALA A 92 4.65 9.40 -10.36
N ALA A 93 4.35 10.52 -11.02
CA ALA A 93 4.04 11.78 -10.36
C ALA A 93 2.85 11.66 -9.41
N GLN A 94 1.76 11.01 -9.86
CA GLN A 94 0.61 10.74 -8.99
C GLN A 94 0.98 9.88 -7.78
N HIS A 95 1.86 8.88 -7.94
CA HIS A 95 2.34 8.09 -6.81
C HIS A 95 3.10 8.93 -5.79
N TYR A 96 4.10 9.70 -6.23
CA TYR A 96 4.90 10.54 -5.34
C TYR A 96 4.04 11.53 -4.57
N ILE A 97 3.20 12.29 -5.27
CA ILE A 97 2.33 13.30 -4.66
C ILE A 97 1.34 12.65 -3.68
N ARG A 98 0.72 11.53 -4.06
CA ARG A 98 -0.25 10.84 -3.20
C ARG A 98 0.41 10.26 -1.97
N SER A 99 1.57 9.63 -2.11
CA SER A 99 2.33 9.10 -0.98
C SER A 99 2.69 10.21 -0.01
N THR A 100 3.26 11.32 -0.49
CA THR A 100 3.59 12.48 0.34
C THR A 100 2.35 13.05 1.04
N ALA A 101 1.24 13.22 0.31
CA ALA A 101 0.00 13.75 0.88
C ALA A 101 -0.56 12.83 1.98
N ILE A 102 -0.66 11.53 1.73
CA ILE A 102 -1.17 10.56 2.70
C ILE A 102 -0.28 10.51 3.94
N HIS A 103 1.05 10.43 3.79
CA HIS A 103 1.97 10.37 4.92
C HIS A 103 1.99 11.67 5.73
N GLY A 104 1.99 12.82 5.05
CA GLY A 104 1.92 14.14 5.69
C GLY A 104 0.62 14.33 6.47
N LEU A 105 -0.53 14.01 5.85
CA LEU A 105 -1.84 14.07 6.52
C LEU A 105 -1.92 13.07 7.67
N ALA A 106 -1.40 11.85 7.51
CA ALA A 106 -1.41 10.86 8.58
C ALA A 106 -0.59 11.30 9.80
N ALA A 107 0.54 11.99 9.58
CA ALA A 107 1.31 12.59 10.65
C ALA A 107 0.52 13.71 11.35
N ALA A 108 -0.08 14.63 10.58
CA ALA A 108 -0.85 15.75 11.12
C ALA A 108 -2.10 15.30 11.90
N LEU A 109 -2.81 14.30 11.39
CA LEU A 109 -4.05 13.78 11.98
C LEU A 109 -3.83 12.71 13.05
N ARG A 110 -2.56 12.37 13.36
CA ARG A 110 -2.20 11.27 14.26
C ARG A 110 -2.89 9.95 13.87
N GLU A 111 -2.90 9.67 12.56
CA GLU A 111 -3.37 8.41 12.00
C GLU A 111 -2.19 7.46 11.76
N ASP A 112 -2.44 6.18 11.94
CA ASP A 112 -1.56 5.09 11.56
C ASP A 112 -2.25 4.19 10.53
N ASN A 113 -1.77 4.32 9.29
CA ASN A 113 -2.26 3.61 8.12
C ASN A 113 -1.61 2.23 7.94
N THR A 114 -0.69 1.85 8.83
CA THR A 114 0.05 0.61 8.72
C THR A 114 -0.87 -0.60 8.81
N TYR A 115 -0.61 -1.61 7.97
CA TYR A 115 -1.34 -2.86 8.04
C TYR A 115 -0.76 -3.77 9.13
N TYR A 116 -1.63 -4.18 10.06
CA TYR A 116 -1.34 -5.14 11.11
C TYR A 116 -2.10 -6.43 10.84
N ARG A 117 -1.44 -7.57 11.00
CA ARG A 117 -2.02 -8.88 10.72
C ARG A 117 -3.26 -9.13 11.57
N SER A 118 -4.29 -9.75 10.98
CA SER A 118 -5.52 -10.06 11.69
C SER A 118 -5.30 -11.15 12.76
N ARG A 119 -5.98 -11.03 13.90
CA ARG A 119 -6.09 -12.10 14.92
C ARG A 119 -7.27 -13.05 14.68
N LYS A 120 -8.01 -12.85 13.57
CA LYS A 120 -9.17 -13.67 13.21
C LYS A 120 -8.71 -15.02 12.66
N GLU A 121 -9.47 -16.08 12.92
CA GLU A 121 -9.10 -17.44 12.52
C GLU A 121 -9.59 -17.81 11.12
N SER A 122 -10.84 -17.46 10.78
CA SER A 122 -11.43 -17.84 9.48
C SER A 122 -10.86 -17.02 8.32
N VAL A 123 -10.64 -17.67 7.17
CA VAL A 123 -10.15 -17.02 5.92
C VAL A 123 -11.03 -15.85 5.50
N GLY A 124 -12.36 -16.01 5.51
CA GLY A 124 -13.30 -14.96 5.12
C GLY A 124 -13.22 -13.72 6.02
N ALA A 125 -13.12 -13.92 7.34
CA ALA A 125 -13.03 -12.79 8.27
C ALA A 125 -11.67 -12.08 8.19
N ARG A 126 -10.58 -12.81 7.89
CA ARG A 126 -9.25 -12.24 7.61
C ARG A 126 -9.24 -11.46 6.30
N LEU A 127 -9.89 -11.97 5.26
CA LEU A 127 -10.06 -11.28 3.99
C LEU A 127 -10.85 -9.98 4.17
N GLY A 128 -12.01 -10.02 4.85
CA GLY A 128 -12.80 -8.82 5.15
C GLY A 128 -12.01 -7.80 5.98
N TYR A 129 -11.20 -8.26 6.93
CA TYR A 129 -10.30 -7.40 7.69
C TYR A 129 -9.25 -6.74 6.78
N ALA A 130 -8.60 -7.49 5.89
CA ALA A 130 -7.59 -6.98 4.96
C ALA A 130 -8.15 -5.92 4.00
N LEU A 131 -9.34 -6.19 3.43
CA LEU A 131 -10.03 -5.27 2.55
C LEU A 131 -10.50 -4.01 3.29
N GLY A 132 -11.04 -4.15 4.50
CA GLY A 132 -11.48 -3.01 5.31
C GLY A 132 -10.34 -2.07 5.70
N HIS A 133 -9.15 -2.61 5.97
CA HIS A 133 -7.96 -1.81 6.33
C HIS A 133 -7.41 -0.95 5.20
N THR A 134 -7.93 -1.08 3.98
CA THR A 134 -7.72 -0.11 2.90
C THR A 134 -8.30 1.26 3.25
N PHE A 135 -9.40 1.30 4.01
CA PHE A 135 -10.14 2.53 4.34
C PHE A 135 -10.02 2.92 5.80
N LEU A 136 -9.34 2.11 6.62
CA LEU A 136 -9.23 2.32 8.06
C LEU A 136 -7.80 2.68 8.47
N ALA A 137 -7.70 3.44 9.55
CA ALA A 137 -6.47 3.76 10.25
C ALA A 137 -6.67 3.59 11.76
N ARG A 138 -5.59 3.29 12.47
CA ARG A 138 -5.58 3.40 13.94
C ARG A 138 -5.34 4.86 14.32
N ASN A 139 -6.17 5.40 15.20
CA ASN A 139 -5.97 6.74 15.75
C ASN A 139 -4.89 6.72 16.87
N GLY A 140 -4.62 7.87 17.49
CA GLY A 140 -3.65 7.97 18.60
C GLY A 140 -3.92 7.04 19.80
N ASP A 141 -5.16 6.58 19.97
CA ASP A 141 -5.58 5.65 21.04
C ASP A 141 -5.62 4.18 20.59
N GLY A 142 -5.25 3.90 19.33
CA GLY A 142 -5.23 2.55 18.75
C GLY A 142 -6.58 2.06 18.23
N ARG A 143 -7.63 2.88 18.30
CA ARG A 143 -8.96 2.53 17.80
C ARG A 143 -8.98 2.69 16.29
N LEU A 144 -9.60 1.72 15.61
CA LEU A 144 -9.82 1.80 14.16
C LEU A 144 -10.89 2.85 13.85
N ARG A 145 -10.56 3.74 12.92
CA ARG A 145 -11.42 4.79 12.38
C ARG A 145 -11.25 4.85 10.87
N PHE A 146 -12.19 5.52 10.20
CA PHE A 146 -12.00 5.88 8.80
C PHE A 146 -10.70 6.67 8.62
N SER A 147 -9.89 6.29 7.63
CA SER A 147 -8.61 6.94 7.35
C SER A 147 -8.86 8.21 6.53
N THR A 148 -8.87 9.34 7.22
CA THR A 148 -9.06 10.65 6.59
C THR A 148 -7.86 10.99 5.73
N SER A 149 -6.64 10.65 6.18
CA SER A 149 -5.41 10.88 5.42
C SER A 149 -5.38 10.12 4.10
N ARG A 150 -5.80 8.85 4.07
CA ARG A 150 -5.90 8.07 2.83
C ARG A 150 -6.95 8.64 1.89
N PHE A 151 -8.14 8.94 2.41
CA PHE A 151 -9.22 9.45 1.57
C PHE A 151 -8.88 10.81 0.96
N VAL A 152 -8.53 11.78 1.79
CA VAL A 152 -8.20 13.15 1.35
C VAL A 152 -6.94 13.15 0.49
N GLY A 153 -5.90 12.41 0.87
CA GLY A 153 -4.68 12.32 0.08
C GLY A 153 -4.93 11.70 -1.30
N ALA A 154 -5.63 10.57 -1.38
CA ALA A 154 -5.88 9.89 -2.65
C ALA A 154 -6.85 10.65 -3.56
N VAL A 155 -7.96 11.17 -3.03
CA VAL A 155 -8.92 11.98 -3.81
C VAL A 155 -8.29 13.31 -4.21
N GLY A 156 -7.59 13.97 -3.28
CA GLY A 156 -6.90 15.23 -3.52
C GLY A 156 -5.84 15.12 -4.61
N THR A 157 -4.97 14.11 -4.57
CA THR A 157 -3.99 13.88 -5.64
C THR A 157 -4.66 13.49 -6.96
N SER A 158 -5.72 12.67 -6.92
CA SER A 158 -6.47 12.32 -8.13
C SER A 158 -7.06 13.57 -8.78
N LYS A 159 -7.63 14.50 -7.99
CA LYS A 159 -8.12 15.77 -8.50
C LYS A 159 -6.99 16.68 -9.00
N LEU A 160 -5.92 16.82 -8.23
CA LEU A 160 -4.77 17.66 -8.58
C LEU A 160 -4.14 17.24 -9.90
N SER A 161 -4.00 15.94 -10.16
CA SER A 161 -3.48 15.45 -11.43
C SER A 161 -4.31 15.82 -12.65
N ARG A 162 -5.58 16.20 -12.45
CA ARG A 162 -6.43 16.65 -13.56
C ARG A 162 -5.99 18.02 -14.11
N THR A 163 -5.09 18.70 -13.43
CA THR A 163 -4.57 20.01 -13.88
C THR A 163 -3.58 19.88 -15.05
N TRP A 164 -2.84 18.76 -15.16
CA TRP A 164 -1.81 18.57 -16.19
C TRP A 164 -2.12 17.48 -17.23
N VAL A 165 -3.16 16.66 -17.02
CA VAL A 165 -3.59 15.64 -18.00
C VAL A 165 -4.47 16.25 -19.12
N PRO A 166 -4.62 15.56 -20.27
CA PRO A 166 -5.48 15.99 -21.36
C PRO A 166 -6.97 16.16 -20.95
N PRO A 167 -7.74 16.96 -21.70
CA PRO A 167 -9.16 17.22 -21.42
C PRO A 167 -10.00 15.96 -21.20
N SER A 168 -9.78 14.88 -21.97
CA SER A 168 -10.52 13.61 -21.84
C SER A 168 -10.39 12.97 -20.45
N TRP A 169 -9.37 13.31 -19.67
CA TRP A 169 -9.08 12.75 -18.35
C TRP A 169 -9.36 13.72 -17.19
N LYS A 170 -9.88 14.93 -17.45
CA LYS A 170 -10.09 15.95 -16.41
C LYS A 170 -11.34 15.76 -15.55
N GLY A 171 -12.27 14.90 -15.99
CA GLY A 171 -13.56 14.70 -15.34
C GLY A 171 -13.50 14.01 -13.97
N TRP A 172 -14.58 14.12 -13.21
CA TRP A 172 -14.73 13.47 -11.90
C TRP A 172 -14.90 11.95 -12.00
N ASP A 173 -15.41 11.46 -13.13
CA ASP A 173 -15.41 10.05 -13.50
C ASP A 173 -13.99 9.47 -13.45
N ASN A 174 -13.03 10.18 -14.06
CA ASN A 174 -11.64 9.77 -14.02
C ASN A 174 -11.12 9.84 -12.59
N VAL A 175 -11.45 10.88 -11.81
CA VAL A 175 -11.06 10.98 -10.37
C VAL A 175 -11.49 9.74 -9.60
N ALA A 176 -12.74 9.30 -9.79
CA ALA A 176 -13.25 8.08 -9.19
C ALA A 176 -12.49 6.83 -9.67
N VAL A 177 -12.18 6.72 -10.97
CA VAL A 177 -11.37 5.62 -11.52
C VAL A 177 -9.97 5.58 -10.90
N SER A 178 -9.25 6.70 -10.81
CA SER A 178 -7.91 6.72 -10.19
C SER A 178 -7.94 6.39 -8.71
N TYR A 179 -8.93 6.90 -7.98
CA TYR A 179 -9.13 6.55 -6.57
C TYR A 179 -9.45 5.06 -6.40
N GLY A 180 -10.33 4.50 -7.24
CA GLY A 180 -10.70 3.09 -7.24
C GLY A 180 -9.52 2.18 -7.55
N MET A 181 -8.74 2.49 -8.58
CA MET A 181 -7.53 1.73 -8.95
C MET A 181 -6.46 1.76 -7.86
N TRP A 182 -6.27 2.92 -7.22
CA TRP A 182 -5.38 3.02 -6.06
C TRP A 182 -5.89 2.17 -4.88
N SER A 183 -7.19 2.27 -4.56
CA SER A 183 -7.82 1.49 -3.49
C SER A 183 -7.72 -0.02 -3.73
N LEU A 184 -7.87 -0.46 -4.99
CA LEU A 184 -7.70 -1.86 -5.38
C LEU A 184 -6.26 -2.33 -5.19
N THR A 185 -5.28 -1.50 -5.55
CA THR A 185 -3.85 -1.79 -5.31
C THR A 185 -3.57 -1.94 -3.81
N GLU A 186 -4.05 -1.02 -2.98
CA GLU A 186 -3.88 -1.09 -1.53
C GLU A 186 -4.56 -2.32 -0.91
N ALA A 187 -5.77 -2.64 -1.36
CA ALA A 187 -6.49 -3.83 -0.94
C ALA A 187 -5.72 -5.10 -1.29
N GLY A 188 -5.22 -5.21 -2.53
CA GLY A 188 -4.38 -6.33 -2.96
C GLY A 188 -3.10 -6.45 -2.13
N MET A 189 -2.45 -5.33 -1.81
CA MET A 189 -1.27 -5.32 -0.94
C MET A 189 -1.59 -5.76 0.48
N ASN A 190 -2.72 -5.36 1.05
CA ASN A 190 -3.16 -5.80 2.37
C ASN A 190 -3.50 -7.30 2.40
N VAL A 191 -4.19 -7.80 1.38
CA VAL A 191 -4.44 -9.24 1.21
C VAL A 191 -3.12 -10.00 1.10
N GLY A 192 -2.16 -9.48 0.33
CA GLY A 192 -0.81 -10.04 0.24
C GLY A 192 -0.12 -10.12 1.61
N ARG A 193 -0.12 -9.01 2.37
CA ARG A 193 0.43 -8.96 3.74
C ARG A 193 -0.25 -9.95 4.69
N GLU A 194 -1.54 -10.21 4.50
CA GLU A 194 -2.31 -11.11 5.35
C GLU A 194 -2.03 -12.58 5.05
N PHE A 195 -1.97 -12.97 3.79
CA PHE A 195 -2.00 -14.39 3.39
C PHE A 195 -0.68 -14.94 2.81
N LEU A 196 0.19 -14.10 2.24
CA LEU A 196 1.47 -14.59 1.69
C LEU A 196 2.37 -15.26 2.74
N PRO A 197 2.49 -14.74 3.99
CA PRO A 197 3.25 -15.42 5.04
C PRO A 197 2.77 -16.86 5.32
N ASP A 198 1.45 -17.10 5.28
CA ASP A 198 0.88 -18.42 5.49
C ASP A 198 1.15 -19.37 4.33
N LEU A 199 1.02 -18.87 3.10
CA LEU A 199 1.34 -19.64 1.89
C LEU A 199 2.81 -20.07 1.90
N ILE A 200 3.71 -19.15 2.23
CA ILE A 200 5.14 -19.40 2.37
C ILE A 200 5.42 -20.48 3.41
N ARG A 201 4.77 -20.41 4.59
CA ARG A 201 4.92 -21.42 5.64
C ARG A 201 4.45 -22.80 5.17
N ALA A 202 3.31 -22.87 4.47
CA ALA A 202 2.80 -24.12 3.94
C ALA A 202 3.75 -24.74 2.89
N LEU A 203 4.41 -23.92 2.07
CA LEU A 203 5.41 -24.36 1.11
C LEU A 203 6.69 -24.89 1.80
N LYS A 204 7.20 -24.21 2.84
CA LYS A 204 8.33 -24.70 3.66
C LYS A 204 8.01 -26.01 4.39
N GLY A 205 6.76 -26.20 4.82
CA GLY A 205 6.31 -27.39 5.54
C GLY A 205 6.11 -28.64 4.67
N ARG A 206 6.02 -28.50 3.34
CA ARG A 206 5.99 -29.64 2.41
C ARG A 206 7.42 -30.18 2.23
N LYS A 207 7.75 -31.28 2.92
CA LYS A 207 8.93 -32.09 2.56
C LYS A 207 8.79 -32.53 1.10
N PRO A 208 9.84 -32.45 0.26
CA PRO A 208 9.78 -33.04 -1.08
C PRO A 208 9.50 -34.54 -0.94
N LYS A 209 8.56 -35.04 -1.74
CA LYS A 209 8.28 -36.49 -1.81
C LYS A 209 9.48 -37.15 -2.53
N PRO A 210 10.06 -38.24 -1.99
CA PRO A 210 11.13 -38.96 -2.67
C PRO A 210 10.68 -39.52 -4.01
#